data_AF-X1V1Z0-F1
#
_entry.id   AF-X1V1Z0-F1
#
_cell.length_a   1.000
_cell.length_b   1.000
_cell.length_c   1.000
_cell.angle_alpha   90.00
_cell.angle_beta   90.00
_cell.angle_gamma   90.00
#
_symmetry.space_group_name_H-M   'P 1'
#
loop_
_entity.id
_entity.type
_entity.pdbx_description
1 polymer ?
#
loop_
_entity_poly.entity_id
_entity_poly.type
_entity_poly.pdbx_seq_one_letter_code
_entity_poly.pdbx_strand_id
1 'polypeptide(L)' 'VVWGVGLDDVENLRKFAEEYDIDYPILIGSTSLAYKYKVQGIPTTFLFDKKNRIAFRHVGFAPGMEKDLEKEVSQLLKE' A
#
# COMPACT_ATOMS: atom_id res chain seq x y z
N VAL A 1 8.12 2.33 -7.36
CA VAL A 1 8.21 0.98 -6.75
C VAL A 1 6.97 0.80 -5.90
N VAL A 2 6.38 -0.41 -5.91
CA VAL A 2 5.22 -0.76 -5.09
C VAL A 2 5.63 -1.86 -4.11
N TRP A 3 5.17 -1.76 -2.88
CA TRP A 3 5.37 -2.76 -1.83
C TRP A 3 4.03 -3.06 -1.18
N GLY A 4 3.61 -4.33 -1.19
CA GLY A 4 2.51 -4.81 -0.35
C GLY A 4 3.00 -5.04 1.07
N VAL A 5 2.18 -4.77 2.09
CA VAL A 5 2.49 -5.12 3.49
C VAL A 5 1.30 -5.88 4.05
N GLY A 6 1.46 -7.19 4.19
CA GLY A 6 0.43 -8.08 4.74
C GLY A 6 0.58 -8.24 6.24
N LEU A 7 -0.52 -8.33 6.98
CA LEU A 7 -0.51 -8.59 8.44
C LEU A 7 -0.88 -10.04 8.80
N ASP A 8 -1.19 -10.86 7.79
CA ASP A 8 -1.47 -12.29 7.92
C ASP A 8 -0.20 -13.14 7.96
N ASP A 9 -0.35 -14.44 8.20
CA ASP A 9 0.74 -15.40 8.10
C ASP A 9 1.22 -15.61 6.65
N VAL A 10 2.43 -16.15 6.53
CA VAL A 10 3.13 -16.32 5.25
C VAL A 10 2.37 -17.21 4.28
N GLU A 11 1.66 -18.23 4.76
CA GLU A 11 0.95 -19.16 3.88
C GLU A 11 -0.26 -18.49 3.24
N ASN A 12 -1.02 -17.74 4.03
CA ASN A 12 -2.17 -16.97 3.55
C ASN A 12 -1.75 -15.84 2.61
N LEU A 13 -0.68 -15.11 2.92
CA LEU A 13 -0.15 -14.08 2.03
C LEU A 13 0.36 -14.65 0.69
N ARG A 14 1.00 -15.82 0.72
CA ARG A 14 1.46 -16.50 -0.49
C ARG A 14 0.28 -16.94 -1.37
N LYS A 15 -0.74 -17.56 -0.79
CA LYS A 15 -1.97 -17.95 -1.51
C LYS A 15 -2.66 -16.75 -2.13
N PHE A 16 -2.78 -15.65 -1.38
CA PHE A 16 -3.36 -14.40 -1.88
C PHE A 16 -2.57 -13.81 -3.05
N ALA A 17 -1.23 -13.81 -2.98
CA ALA A 17 -0.39 -13.34 -4.07
C ALA A 17 -0.55 -14.18 -5.34
N GLU A 18 -0.65 -15.50 -5.19
CA GLU A 18 -0.88 -16.45 -6.28
C GLU A 18 -2.29 -16.31 -6.88
N GLU A 19 -3.33 -16.14 -6.05
CA GLU A 19 -4.73 -16.02 -6.50
C GLU A 19 -5.00 -14.75 -7.30
N TYR A 20 -4.37 -13.64 -6.92
CA TYR A 20 -4.57 -12.33 -7.54
C TYR A 20 -3.46 -11.92 -8.51
N ASP A 21 -2.57 -12.84 -8.88
CA ASP A 21 -1.44 -12.60 -9.79
C ASP A 21 -0.61 -11.36 -9.41
N ILE A 22 -0.30 -11.20 -8.12
CA ILE A 22 0.42 -10.02 -7.63
C ILE A 22 1.88 -10.04 -8.10
N ASP A 23 2.26 -9.04 -8.87
CA ASP A 23 3.56 -8.93 -9.55
C ASP A 23 4.59 -8.04 -8.80
N TYR A 24 4.22 -7.52 -7.62
CA TYR A 24 5.09 -6.72 -6.76
C TYR A 24 5.40 -7.43 -5.43
N PRO A 25 6.51 -7.08 -4.75
CA PRO A 25 6.88 -7.75 -3.51
C PRO A 25 5.88 -7.48 -2.38
N ILE A 26 5.56 -8.53 -1.63
CA ILE A 26 4.76 -8.46 -0.40
C ILE A 26 5.68 -8.69 0.80
N LEU A 27 5.69 -7.72 1.70
CA LEU A 27 6.41 -7.77 2.96
C LEU A 27 5.49 -8.32 4.07
N ILE A 28 6.08 -9.10 4.97
CA ILE A 28 5.40 -9.56 6.18
C ILE A 28 5.46 -8.41 7.19
N GLY A 29 4.32 -7.77 7.39
CA GLY A 29 4.13 -6.71 8.36
C GLY A 29 3.94 -7.24 9.77
N SER A 30 3.95 -6.32 10.73
CA SER A 30 3.65 -6.61 12.14
C SER A 30 2.67 -5.58 12.68
N THR A 31 1.97 -5.93 13.75
CA THR A 31 1.03 -5.01 14.42
C THR A 31 1.74 -3.74 14.89
N SER A 32 2.99 -3.84 15.36
CA SER A 32 3.78 -2.66 15.76
C SER A 32 4.08 -1.72 14.59
N LEU A 33 4.33 -2.26 13.40
CA LEU A 33 4.48 -1.46 12.17
C LEU A 33 3.17 -0.75 11.82
N ALA A 34 2.04 -1.46 11.86
CA ALA A 34 0.72 -0.88 11.59
C ALA A 34 0.40 0.28 12.56
N TYR A 35 0.71 0.12 13.85
CA TYR A 35 0.58 1.20 14.84
C TYR A 35 1.51 2.38 14.56
N LYS A 36 2.78 2.14 14.22
CA LYS A 36 3.74 3.19 13.89
C LYS A 36 3.27 4.06 12.71
N TYR A 37 2.66 3.43 11.71
CA TYR A 37 2.08 4.10 10.54
C TYR A 37 0.66 4.61 10.77
N LYS A 38 0.09 4.41 11.96
CA LYS A 38 -1.28 4.81 12.33
C LYS A 38 -2.32 4.28 11.35
N VAL A 39 -2.17 3.01 10.96
CA VAL A 39 -3.16 2.29 10.14
C VAL A 39 -4.44 2.13 10.96
N GLN A 40 -5.55 2.67 10.45
CA GLN A 40 -6.86 2.66 11.13
C GLN A 40 -7.86 1.72 10.46
N GLY A 41 -7.59 1.29 9.23
CA GLY A 41 -8.43 0.39 8.45
C GLY A 41 -7.64 -0.24 7.31
N ILE A 42 -8.07 -1.41 6.85
CA ILE A 42 -7.44 -2.13 5.73
C ILE A 42 -8.38 -2.04 4.51
N PRO A 43 -7.86 -1.73 3.30
CA PRO A 43 -6.47 -1.35 3.03
C PRO A 43 -6.14 0.08 3.51
N THR A 44 -4.86 0.36 3.73
CA THR A 44 -4.33 1.74 3.85
C THR A 44 -3.15 1.89 2.88
N THR A 45 -3.19 2.91 2.03
CA THR A 45 -2.15 3.19 1.03
C THR A 45 -1.39 4.45 1.41
N PHE A 46 -0.06 4.37 1.36
CA PHE A 46 0.83 5.52 1.55
C PHE A 46 1.60 5.78 0.27
N LEU A 47 1.60 7.03 -0.20
CA LEU A 47 2.43 7.47 -1.31
C LEU A 47 3.59 8.30 -0.79
N PHE A 48 4.81 7.92 -1.18
CA PHE A 48 6.03 8.62 -0.80
C PHE A 48 6.56 9.41 -1.99
N ASP A 49 7.02 10.64 -1.73
CA ASP A 49 7.71 11.45 -2.73
C ASP A 49 9.17 11.00 -2.94
N LYS A 50 9.87 11.64 -3.89
CA LYS A 50 11.30 11.36 -4.18
C LYS A 50 12.25 11.70 -3.02
N LYS A 51 11.76 12.37 -1.98
CA LYS A 51 12.49 12.72 -0.75
C LYS A 51 12.10 11.80 0.43
N ASN A 52 11.38 10.70 0.16
CA ASN A 52 10.90 9.72 1.13
C ASN A 52 9.94 10.29 2.19
N ARG A 53 9.20 11.35 1.87
CA ARG A 53 8.15 11.90 2.73
C ARG A 53 6.80 11.32 2.32
N ILE A 54 5.94 11.05 3.28
CA ILE A 54 4.55 10.65 3.00
C ILE A 54 3.83 11.86 2.42
N ALA A 55 3.59 11.84 1.11
CA ALA A 55 2.89 12.90 0.39
C ALA A 55 1.37 12.71 0.45
N PHE A 56 0.90 11.46 0.35
CA PHE A 56 -0.52 11.11 0.43
C PHE A 56 -0.74 9.88 1.30
N ARG A 57 -1.93 9.81 1.91
CA ARG A 57 -2.41 8.69 2.71
C ARG A 57 -3.89 8.46 2.46
N HIS A 58 -4.24 7.24 2.06
CA HIS A 58 -5.61 6.80 1.81
C HIS A 58 -5.98 5.66 2.77
N VAL A 59 -7.13 5.76 3.43
CA VAL A 59 -7.67 4.72 4.30
C VAL A 59 -8.94 4.18 3.65
N GLY A 60 -8.98 2.88 3.43
CA GLY A 60 -10.00 2.22 2.61
C GLY A 60 -9.72 2.35 1.11
N PHE A 61 -10.55 1.67 0.33
CA PHE A 61 -10.57 1.76 -1.13
C PHE A 61 -12.02 1.61 -1.61
N ALA A 62 -12.45 2.50 -2.49
CA ALA A 62 -13.79 2.51 -3.07
C ALA A 62 -13.71 2.81 -4.58
N PRO A 63 -14.70 2.38 -5.37
CA PRO A 63 -14.75 2.69 -6.80
C PRO A 63 -14.65 4.20 -7.06
N GLY A 64 -13.77 4.60 -7.98
CA GLY A 64 -13.46 5.98 -8.31
C GLY A 64 -12.13 6.48 -7.72
N MET A 65 -11.68 5.91 -6.61
CA MET A 65 -10.41 6.31 -5.95
C MET A 65 -9.18 5.99 -6.80
N GLU A 66 -9.29 5.04 -7.74
CA GLU A 66 -8.20 4.71 -8.68
C GLU A 66 -7.75 5.93 -9.49
N LYS A 67 -8.67 6.84 -9.84
CA LYS A 67 -8.34 8.06 -10.60
C LYS A 67 -7.58 9.08 -9.77
N ASP A 68 -7.94 9.20 -8.49
CA ASP A 68 -7.25 10.09 -7.56
C ASP A 68 -5.83 9.57 -7.30
N LEU A 69 -5.69 8.26 -7.04
CA LEU A 69 -4.38 7.62 -6.88
C LEU A 69 -3.50 7.77 -8.12
N GLU A 70 -4.04 7.56 -9.32
CA GLU A 70 -3.29 7.71 -10.57
C GLU A 70 -2.80 9.15 -10.77
N LYS A 71 -3.64 10.14 -10.44
CA LYS A 71 -3.28 11.57 -10.51
C LYS A 71 -2.17 11.91 -9.52
N GLU A 72 -2.28 11.45 -8.28
CA GLU A 72 -1.28 11.68 -7.24
C GLU A 72 0.06 11.02 -7.57
N VAL A 73 0.06 9.77 -8.02
CA VAL A 73 1.27 9.08 -8.48
C VAL A 73 1.89 9.83 -9.65
N SER A 74 1.10 10.24 -10.64
CA SER A 74 1.57 11.02 -11.79
C SER A 74 2.16 12.37 -11.40
N GLN A 75 1.62 13.01 -10.36
CA GLN A 75 2.18 14.24 -9.81
C GLN A 75 3.56 13.98 -9.18
N LEU A 76 3.67 12.98 -8.30
CA LEU A 76 4.93 12.66 -7.60
C LEU A 76 6.04 12.19 -8.55
N LEU A 77 5.69 11.54 -9.66
CA LEU A 77 6.66 11.12 -10.67
C LEU A 77 7.30 12.30 -11.40
N LYS A 78 6.59 13.44 -11.52
CA LYS A 78 7.06 14.65 -12.21
C LYS A 78 7.92 15.58 -11.35
N GLU A 79 7.95 15.38 -10.03
CA GLU A 79 8.79 16.13 -9.08
C GLU A 79 10.30 15.94 -9.32
#